data_AF-A0A7W1G202-F1
#
_entry.id   AF-A0A7W1G202-F1
#
_cell.length_a   1.000
_cell.length_b   1.000
_cell.length_c   1.000
_cell.angle_alpha   90.00
_cell.angle_beta   90.00
_cell.angle_gamma   90.00
#
_symmetry.space_group_name_H-M   'P 1'
#
loop_
_entity.id
_entity.type
_entity.pdbx_description
1 polymer ?
#
loop_
_entity_poly.entity_id
_entity_poly.type
_entity_poly.pdbx_seq_one_letter_code
_entity_poly.pdbx_strand_id
1 'polypeptide(L)'
;MRSLIAIVACLCWLACPTSAADLPEDAARALAAFEKKKSEIDARTTADVAKEKDALGKALQKVLEKETKAHHSDAVRKLNDYLEDPANKSTINLPEEASDTLAQFETKKKEIENKAGAEIAKHKEVFAKALVKAQERETKAGHADVATAIRQCLDAHGEKAASAAPAPGAPPAAAPAPTGRNPSWPDFVKSLKVVSIGGWNDSKATAITIGDWSMPTGLGLNVVAMVDGKRVIEKSFHNDNDYQTLFDEVEKLPAGAYVVMAMRQDSGSTPFSTKAQKALRACGGRQGLDGQPGTASYLLIGIKGGPSNQSIERAQVEKIEYPFPPKK
;
A
#
# COMPACT_ATOMS: atom_id res chain seq x y z
N MET A 1 3.24 17.03 -10.41
CA MET A 1 2.95 17.31 -8.96
C MET A 1 2.51 16.08 -8.15
N ARG A 2 1.98 15.01 -8.78
CA ARG A 2 1.46 13.82 -8.07
C ARG A 2 2.53 12.89 -7.49
N SER A 3 3.73 12.84 -8.06
CA SER A 3 4.83 12.00 -7.54
C SER A 3 5.50 12.53 -6.27
N LEU A 4 5.38 13.83 -5.97
CA LEU A 4 5.90 14.41 -4.71
C LEU A 4 5.01 14.04 -3.52
N ILE A 5 3.70 13.91 -3.76
CA ILE A 5 2.72 13.48 -2.77
C ILE A 5 2.88 11.98 -2.47
N ALA A 6 3.29 11.17 -3.45
CA ALA A 6 3.43 9.72 -3.28
C ALA A 6 4.58 9.32 -2.33
N ILE A 7 5.73 10.00 -2.37
CA ILE A 7 6.88 9.70 -1.50
C ILE A 7 6.63 10.21 -0.06
N VAL A 8 5.93 11.34 0.09
CA VAL A 8 5.52 11.90 1.39
C VAL A 8 4.34 11.12 1.99
N ALA A 9 3.40 10.64 1.17
CA ALA A 9 2.26 9.83 1.64
C ALA A 9 2.66 8.40 2.07
N CYS A 10 3.78 7.87 1.55
CA CYS A 10 4.28 6.53 1.89
C CYS A 10 4.72 6.40 3.36
N LEU A 11 4.95 7.52 4.06
CA LEU A 11 5.27 7.53 5.48
C LEU A 11 4.08 7.91 6.37
N CYS A 12 2.93 8.30 5.80
CA CYS A 12 1.89 9.00 6.57
C CYS A 12 0.86 8.14 7.31
N TRP A 13 0.59 6.88 6.98
CA TRP A 13 -0.64 6.24 7.48
C TRP A 13 -0.47 4.80 7.96
N LEU A 14 0.08 4.68 9.16
CA LEU A 14 -0.17 3.55 10.05
C LEU A 14 -1.33 3.96 10.96
N ALA A 15 -2.56 3.75 10.48
CA ALA A 15 -3.72 3.82 11.35
C ALA A 15 -3.63 2.65 12.33
N CYS A 16 -3.13 2.94 13.53
CA CYS A 16 -3.33 2.09 14.68
C CYS A 16 -4.85 1.93 14.86
N PRO A 17 -5.39 0.70 14.98
CA PRO A 17 -6.83 0.48 15.14
C PRO A 17 -7.36 1.00 16.49
N THR A 18 -6.49 1.43 17.41
CA THR A 18 -6.87 2.21 18.58
C THR A 18 -7.04 3.66 18.18
N SER A 19 -8.29 4.14 18.18
CA SER A 19 -8.53 5.58 18.13
C SER A 19 -7.70 6.25 19.23
N ALA A 20 -7.18 7.46 18.99
CA ALA A 20 -6.39 8.19 19.98
C ALA A 20 -7.11 8.38 21.34
N ALA A 21 -8.43 8.09 21.40
CA ALA A 21 -9.24 8.10 22.60
C ALA A 21 -8.84 7.04 23.65
N ASP A 22 -8.14 5.97 23.25
CA ASP A 22 -7.81 4.84 24.16
C ASP A 22 -6.35 4.86 24.64
N LEU A 23 -5.56 5.87 24.25
CA LEU A 23 -4.17 6.02 24.67
C LEU A 23 -4.07 6.85 25.96
N PRO A 24 -3.18 6.51 26.90
CA PRO A 24 -2.88 7.38 28.03
C PRO A 24 -2.41 8.76 27.57
N GLU A 25 -2.70 9.79 28.37
CA GLU A 25 -2.44 11.19 28.03
C GLU A 25 -1.00 11.42 27.53
N ASP A 26 -0.01 10.75 28.09
CA ASP A 26 1.39 10.88 27.67
C ASP A 26 1.68 10.25 26.31
N ALA A 27 1.09 9.09 26.02
CA ALA A 27 1.21 8.42 24.73
C ALA A 27 0.48 9.22 23.64
N ALA A 28 -0.72 9.72 23.96
CA ALA A 28 -1.47 10.60 23.08
C ALA A 28 -0.72 11.92 22.80
N ARG A 29 -0.13 12.54 23.83
CA ARG A 29 0.73 13.73 23.66
C ARG A 29 1.96 13.46 22.81
N ALA A 30 2.62 12.32 23.01
CA ALA A 30 3.78 11.92 22.21
C ALA A 30 3.41 11.71 20.73
N LEU A 31 2.27 11.06 20.48
CA LEU A 31 1.74 10.85 19.13
C LEU A 31 1.40 12.18 18.45
N ALA A 32 0.64 13.05 19.12
CA ALA A 32 0.28 14.36 18.58
C ALA A 32 1.53 15.24 18.30
N ALA A 33 2.53 15.19 19.17
CA ALA A 33 3.79 15.90 18.96
C ALA A 33 4.57 15.37 17.75
N PHE A 34 4.61 14.04 17.58
CA PHE A 34 5.23 13.40 16.42
C PHE A 34 4.51 13.75 15.12
N GLU A 35 3.19 13.63 15.08
CA GLU A 35 2.36 13.98 13.90
C GLU A 35 2.52 15.45 13.52
N LYS A 36 2.51 16.35 14.51
CA LYS A 36 2.78 17.78 14.28
C LYS A 36 4.16 17.99 13.65
N LYS A 37 5.22 17.43 14.24
CA LYS A 37 6.59 17.59 13.73
C LYS A 37 6.76 17.04 12.31
N LYS A 38 6.15 15.89 12.05
CA LYS A 38 6.13 15.30 10.71
C LYS A 38 5.45 16.21 9.70
N SER A 39 4.28 16.75 10.03
CA SER A 39 3.58 17.70 9.14
C SER A 39 4.39 18.97 8.87
N GLU A 40 5.13 19.48 9.87
CA GLU A 40 6.05 20.61 9.70
C GLU A 40 7.22 20.26 8.76
N ILE A 41 7.79 19.06 8.89
CA ILE A 41 8.86 18.58 8.00
C ILE A 41 8.33 18.43 6.57
N ASP A 42 7.17 17.82 6.38
CA ASP A 42 6.54 17.61 5.07
C ASP A 42 6.24 18.94 4.36
N ALA A 43 5.72 19.93 5.11
CA ALA A 43 5.47 21.27 4.59
C ALA A 43 6.78 21.96 4.16
N ARG A 44 7.85 21.86 4.97
CA ARG A 44 9.16 22.44 4.66
C ARG A 44 9.79 21.76 3.44
N THR A 45 9.76 20.44 3.37
CA THR A 45 10.25 19.66 2.22
C THR A 45 9.53 20.03 0.93
N THR A 46 8.21 20.20 0.99
CA THR A 46 7.42 20.64 -0.17
C THR A 46 7.83 22.04 -0.62
N ALA A 47 8.03 22.97 0.31
CA ALA A 47 8.47 24.33 0.01
C ALA A 47 9.89 24.37 -0.59
N ASP A 48 10.83 23.59 -0.04
CA ASP A 48 12.21 23.53 -0.52
C ASP A 48 12.29 22.93 -1.93
N VAL A 49 11.52 21.87 -2.21
CA VAL A 49 11.45 21.29 -3.57
C VAL A 49 10.80 22.26 -4.56
N ALA A 50 9.75 22.99 -4.15
CA ALA A 50 9.14 24.01 -5.00
C ALA A 50 10.13 25.12 -5.35
N LYS A 51 10.93 25.57 -4.37
CA LYS A 51 11.99 26.58 -4.59
C LYS A 51 13.06 26.09 -5.57
N GLU A 52 13.51 24.84 -5.46
CA GLU A 52 14.47 24.27 -6.41
C GLU A 52 13.84 24.07 -7.80
N LYS A 53 12.54 23.75 -7.89
CA LYS A 53 11.82 23.66 -9.17
C LYS A 53 11.73 25.02 -9.85
N ASP A 54 11.45 26.09 -9.10
CA ASP A 54 11.44 27.45 -9.63
C ASP A 54 12.84 27.88 -10.10
N ALA A 55 13.88 27.52 -9.35
CA ALA A 55 15.26 27.76 -9.74
C ALA A 55 15.64 27.01 -11.03
N LEU A 56 15.23 25.74 -11.15
CA LEU A 56 15.39 24.94 -12.37
C LEU A 56 14.69 25.60 -13.56
N GLY A 57 13.44 26.03 -13.41
CA GLY A 57 12.69 26.71 -14.47
C GLY A 57 13.42 27.96 -14.98
N LYS A 58 13.94 28.80 -14.08
CA LYS A 58 14.73 29.99 -14.44
C LYS A 58 16.07 29.64 -15.11
N ALA A 59 16.74 28.59 -14.65
CA ALA A 59 18.01 28.15 -15.25
C ALA A 59 17.81 27.61 -16.66
N LEU A 60 16.79 26.77 -16.86
CA LEU A 60 16.45 26.21 -18.17
C LEU A 60 15.97 27.27 -19.15
N GLN A 61 15.20 28.26 -18.68
CA GLN A 61 14.84 29.41 -19.52
C GLN A 61 16.09 30.14 -20.04
N LYS A 62 17.11 30.37 -19.19
CA LYS A 62 18.37 31.01 -19.60
C LYS A 62 19.17 30.18 -20.62
N VAL A 63 19.20 28.86 -20.45
CA VAL A 63 19.87 27.96 -21.42
C VAL A 63 19.15 28.03 -22.76
N LEU A 64 17.81 27.96 -22.74
CA LEU A 64 17.00 27.99 -23.94
C LEU A 64 17.06 29.35 -24.65
N GLU A 65 17.17 30.48 -23.93
CA GLU A 65 17.31 31.82 -24.53
C GLU A 65 18.63 31.99 -25.31
N LYS A 66 19.68 31.22 -24.98
CA LYS A 66 20.96 31.22 -25.68
C LYS A 66 20.92 30.40 -26.97
N GLU A 67 20.14 29.32 -27.01
CA GLU A 67 19.96 28.51 -28.22
C GLU A 67 18.90 29.16 -29.13
N THR A 68 19.26 29.39 -30.39
CA THR A 68 18.47 30.16 -31.37
C THR A 68 16.97 29.84 -31.44
N LYS A 69 16.15 30.90 -31.66
CA LYS A 69 14.68 31.00 -31.54
C LYS A 69 13.81 29.91 -32.22
N ALA A 70 14.33 29.11 -33.16
CA ALA A 70 13.50 28.20 -33.97
C ALA A 70 13.04 26.92 -33.24
N HIS A 71 13.79 26.44 -32.23
CA HIS A 71 13.46 25.21 -31.48
C HIS A 71 13.00 25.48 -30.04
N HIS A 72 12.99 26.75 -29.63
CA HIS A 72 12.76 27.19 -28.26
C HIS A 72 11.36 26.81 -27.73
N SER A 73 10.31 27.00 -28.54
CA SER A 73 8.93 26.76 -28.08
C SER A 73 8.61 25.29 -27.79
N ASP A 74 9.18 24.35 -28.55
CA ASP A 74 8.87 22.93 -28.41
C ASP A 74 9.70 22.28 -27.28
N ALA A 75 10.95 22.71 -27.10
CA ALA A 75 11.79 22.30 -25.98
C ALA A 75 11.26 22.80 -24.63
N VAL A 76 10.82 24.07 -24.55
CA VAL A 76 10.17 24.62 -23.34
C VAL A 76 8.91 23.84 -23.02
N ARG A 77 8.05 23.55 -24.02
CA ARG A 77 6.81 22.80 -23.82
C ARG A 77 7.07 21.39 -23.30
N LYS A 78 7.93 20.62 -23.97
CA LYS A 78 8.29 19.25 -23.56
C LYS A 78 8.90 19.19 -22.16
N LEU A 79 9.73 20.17 -21.83
CA LEU A 79 10.32 20.30 -20.51
C LEU A 79 9.25 20.62 -19.46
N ASN A 80 8.30 21.50 -19.76
CA ASN A 80 7.20 21.81 -18.86
C ASN A 80 6.31 20.57 -18.66
N ASP A 81 6.01 19.83 -19.74
CA ASP A 81 5.29 18.56 -19.69
C ASP A 81 6.02 17.54 -18.81
N TYR A 82 7.36 17.48 -18.86
CA TYR A 82 8.16 16.63 -17.96
C TYR A 82 8.12 17.07 -16.50
N LEU A 83 8.16 18.38 -16.23
CA LEU A 83 8.06 18.92 -14.88
C LEU A 83 6.66 18.73 -14.26
N GLU A 84 5.65 18.50 -15.10
CA GLU A 84 4.30 18.14 -14.71
C GLU A 84 4.15 16.62 -14.52
N ASP A 85 4.67 15.84 -15.47
CA ASP A 85 4.67 14.38 -15.52
C ASP A 85 6.06 13.78 -15.86
N PRO A 86 6.83 13.36 -14.84
CA PRO A 86 8.15 12.76 -15.03
C PRO A 86 8.15 11.44 -15.81
N ALA A 87 6.99 10.79 -15.98
CA ALA A 87 6.89 9.53 -16.73
C ALA A 87 7.21 9.71 -18.23
N ASN A 88 7.13 10.94 -18.75
CA ASN A 88 7.43 11.27 -20.14
C ASN A 88 8.94 11.45 -20.46
N LYS A 89 9.83 11.04 -19.55
CA LYS A 89 11.30 11.22 -19.65
C LYS A 89 11.93 10.73 -20.97
N SER A 90 11.37 9.70 -21.60
CA SER A 90 11.97 9.02 -22.76
C SER A 90 11.85 9.76 -24.10
N THR A 91 11.14 10.89 -24.17
CA THR A 91 10.80 11.56 -25.44
C THR A 91 11.49 12.91 -25.65
N ILE A 92 12.36 13.34 -24.73
CA ILE A 92 12.90 14.71 -24.73
C ILE A 92 14.40 14.69 -25.04
N ASN A 93 14.75 15.04 -26.28
CA ASN A 93 16.11 15.44 -26.63
C ASN A 93 16.36 16.85 -26.10
N LEU A 94 16.91 16.95 -24.90
CA LEU A 94 17.36 18.21 -24.31
C LEU A 94 18.79 18.53 -24.77
N PRO A 95 19.14 19.81 -24.94
CA PRO A 95 20.52 20.25 -25.02
C PRO A 95 21.35 19.79 -23.82
N GLU A 96 22.65 19.56 -24.00
CA GLU A 96 23.56 19.06 -22.96
C GLU A 96 23.51 19.93 -21.68
N GLU A 97 23.59 21.25 -21.82
CA GLU A 97 23.49 22.20 -20.69
C GLU A 97 22.14 22.09 -19.94
N ALA A 98 21.04 21.82 -20.65
CA ALA A 98 19.72 21.66 -20.06
C ALA A 98 19.57 20.31 -19.34
N SER A 99 20.15 19.25 -19.92
CA SER A 99 20.23 17.93 -19.30
C SER A 99 21.02 17.97 -17.99
N ASP A 100 22.17 18.65 -17.98
CA ASP A 100 23.00 18.81 -16.78
C ASP A 100 22.27 19.58 -15.67
N THR A 101 21.58 20.67 -16.05
CA THR A 101 20.77 21.45 -15.11
C THR A 101 19.66 20.59 -14.49
N LEU A 102 19.02 19.73 -15.29
CA LEU A 102 18.00 18.82 -14.80
C LEU A 102 18.58 17.74 -13.87
N ALA A 103 19.74 17.16 -14.20
CA ALA A 103 20.42 16.18 -13.36
C ALA A 103 20.83 16.78 -12.00
N GLN A 104 21.28 18.03 -11.98
CA GLN A 104 21.57 18.77 -10.74
C GLN A 104 20.31 18.96 -9.88
N PHE A 105 19.18 19.31 -10.49
CA PHE A 105 17.91 19.40 -9.77
C PHE A 105 17.47 18.05 -9.19
N GLU A 106 17.53 16.96 -9.96
CA GLU A 106 17.19 15.62 -9.47
C GLU A 106 18.07 15.22 -8.27
N THR A 107 19.36 15.56 -8.31
CA THR A 107 20.31 15.34 -7.22
C THR A 107 19.91 16.12 -5.96
N LYS A 108 19.70 17.44 -6.09
CA LYS A 108 19.28 18.29 -4.96
C LYS A 108 17.94 17.89 -4.36
N LYS A 109 16.97 17.55 -5.21
CA LYS A 109 15.67 17.04 -4.78
C LYS A 109 15.85 15.80 -3.90
N LYS A 110 16.66 14.83 -4.34
CA LYS A 110 16.95 13.62 -3.58
C LYS A 110 17.66 13.93 -2.26
N GLU A 111 18.56 14.92 -2.22
CA GLU A 111 19.19 15.37 -0.97
C GLU A 111 18.19 15.96 0.02
N ILE A 112 17.24 16.78 -0.46
CA ILE A 112 16.17 17.34 0.38
C ILE A 112 15.29 16.21 0.94
N GLU A 113 14.89 15.26 0.11
CA GLU A 113 14.08 14.09 0.51
C GLU A 113 14.82 13.22 1.53
N ASN A 114 16.12 12.96 1.32
CA ASN A 114 16.95 12.20 2.26
C ASN A 114 17.10 12.90 3.62
N LYS A 115 17.32 14.23 3.62
CA LYS A 115 17.40 15.02 4.87
C LYS A 115 16.08 14.97 5.64
N ALA A 116 14.96 15.11 4.95
CA ALA A 116 13.63 15.01 5.54
C ALA A 116 13.38 13.61 6.15
N GLY A 117 13.71 12.55 5.40
CA GLY A 117 13.61 11.17 5.89
C GLY A 117 14.45 10.92 7.14
N ALA A 118 15.68 11.45 7.19
CA ALA A 118 16.55 11.33 8.36
C ALA A 118 15.99 12.10 9.59
N GLU A 119 15.37 13.26 9.40
CA GLU A 119 14.74 14.02 10.48
C GLU A 119 13.48 13.32 11.02
N ILE A 120 12.63 12.78 10.12
CA ILE A 120 11.48 11.96 10.51
C ILE A 120 11.93 10.74 11.30
N ALA A 121 12.99 10.04 10.86
CA ALA A 121 13.53 8.90 11.58
C ALA A 121 13.99 9.25 13.01
N LYS A 122 14.66 10.40 13.20
CA LYS A 122 15.04 10.90 14.53
C LYS A 122 13.83 11.17 15.42
N HIS A 123 12.80 11.83 14.89
CA HIS A 123 11.58 12.10 15.65
C HIS A 123 10.79 10.84 15.97
N LYS A 124 10.84 9.84 15.08
CA LYS A 124 10.25 8.53 15.29
C LYS A 124 10.94 7.79 16.44
N GLU A 125 12.27 7.85 16.53
CA GLU A 125 13.01 7.28 17.66
C GLU A 125 12.63 7.94 19.00
N VAL A 126 12.48 9.27 19.02
CA VAL A 126 12.03 10.01 20.22
C VAL A 126 10.61 9.59 20.61
N PHE A 127 9.71 9.47 19.65
CA PHE A 127 8.35 8.98 19.86
C PHE A 127 8.33 7.56 20.42
N ALA A 128 9.11 6.63 19.84
CA ALA A 128 9.19 5.26 20.30
C ALA A 128 9.70 5.16 21.75
N LYS A 129 10.74 5.94 22.11
CA LYS A 129 11.23 6.02 23.49
C LYS A 129 10.16 6.52 24.47
N ALA A 130 9.32 7.46 24.04
CA ALA A 130 8.21 7.95 24.87
C ALA A 130 7.14 6.86 25.07
N LEU A 131 6.77 6.13 24.02
CA LEU A 131 5.81 5.03 24.11
C LEU A 131 6.33 3.86 24.96
N VAL A 132 7.60 3.48 24.84
CA VAL A 132 8.19 2.43 25.69
C VAL A 132 8.12 2.82 27.17
N LYS A 133 8.45 4.07 27.52
CA LYS A 133 8.32 4.57 28.90
C LYS A 133 6.87 4.54 29.40
N ALA A 134 5.92 4.93 28.55
CA ALA A 134 4.50 4.86 28.88
C ALA A 134 4.06 3.40 29.10
N GLN A 135 4.45 2.48 28.21
CA GLN A 135 4.15 1.05 28.32
C GLN A 135 4.68 0.47 29.63
N GLU A 136 5.93 0.76 29.99
CA GLU A 136 6.54 0.29 31.24
C GLU A 136 5.80 0.80 32.48
N ARG A 137 5.35 2.06 32.47
CA ARG A 137 4.57 2.63 33.56
C ARG A 137 3.22 1.94 33.72
N GLU A 138 2.47 1.79 32.64
CA GLU A 138 1.14 1.15 32.67
C GLU A 138 1.25 -0.34 33.05
N THR A 139 2.33 -1.01 32.62
CA THR A 139 2.65 -2.39 33.03
C THR A 139 2.89 -2.46 34.55
N LYS A 140 3.66 -1.52 35.12
CA LYS A 140 3.90 -1.46 36.58
C LYS A 140 2.65 -1.10 37.38
N ALA A 141 1.74 -0.33 36.79
CA ALA A 141 0.44 0.01 37.38
C ALA A 141 -0.59 -1.12 37.31
N GLY A 142 -0.32 -2.19 36.53
CA GLY A 142 -1.23 -3.32 36.34
C GLY A 142 -2.28 -3.13 35.25
N HIS A 143 -2.17 -2.08 34.42
CA HIS A 143 -3.09 -1.80 33.31
C HIS A 143 -2.66 -2.55 32.04
N ALA A 144 -2.90 -3.86 32.01
CA ALA A 144 -2.40 -4.75 30.96
C ALA A 144 -2.99 -4.48 29.56
N ASP A 145 -4.25 -4.07 29.49
CA ASP A 145 -4.98 -3.66 28.30
C ASP A 145 -4.37 -2.40 27.67
N VAL A 146 -4.11 -1.38 28.50
CA VAL A 146 -3.47 -0.13 28.09
C VAL A 146 -2.03 -0.36 27.62
N ALA A 147 -1.26 -1.18 28.35
CA ALA A 147 0.09 -1.54 27.94
C ALA A 147 0.10 -2.30 26.60
N THR A 148 -0.92 -3.13 26.34
CA THR A 148 -1.11 -3.83 25.07
C THR A 148 -1.41 -2.86 23.93
N ALA A 149 -2.30 -1.90 24.16
CA ALA A 149 -2.62 -0.85 23.19
C ALA A 149 -1.40 0.00 22.81
N ILE A 150 -0.56 0.36 23.80
CA ILE A 150 0.70 1.08 23.54
C ILE A 150 1.68 0.22 22.73
N ARG A 151 1.78 -1.09 23.01
CA ARG A 151 2.63 -2.02 22.24
C ARG A 151 2.16 -2.14 20.80
N GLN A 152 0.85 -2.25 20.58
CA GLN A 152 0.28 -2.27 19.22
C GLN A 152 0.61 -0.98 18.47
N CYS A 153 0.62 0.17 19.15
CA CYS A 153 1.06 1.44 18.58
C CYS A 153 2.56 1.41 18.19
N LEU A 154 3.44 0.92 19.06
CA LEU A 154 4.86 0.71 18.75
C LEU A 154 5.08 -0.20 17.53
N ASP A 155 4.39 -1.33 17.50
CA ASP A 155 4.46 -2.32 16.41
C ASP A 155 3.93 -1.75 15.09
N ALA A 156 2.82 -1.00 15.14
CA ALA A 156 2.29 -0.30 13.98
C ALA A 156 3.34 0.68 13.45
N HIS A 157 4.00 1.44 14.32
CA HIS A 157 5.09 2.33 13.92
C HIS A 157 6.40 1.60 13.56
N GLY A 158 6.44 0.27 13.51
CA GLY A 158 7.59 -0.49 13.02
C GLY A 158 8.78 -0.51 13.97
N GLU A 159 8.57 -0.19 15.24
CA GLU A 159 9.56 -0.29 16.31
C GLU A 159 9.23 -1.54 17.12
N LYS A 160 9.93 -2.65 16.82
CA LYS A 160 9.83 -3.85 17.65
C LYS A 160 10.39 -3.52 19.03
N ALA A 161 9.51 -3.33 20.02
CA ALA A 161 9.93 -3.26 21.41
C ALA A 161 10.69 -4.55 21.77
N ALA A 162 11.90 -4.42 22.33
CA ALA A 162 12.63 -5.57 22.85
C ALA A 162 11.72 -6.34 23.83
N SER A 163 11.46 -7.60 23.50
CA SER A 163 10.45 -8.41 24.16
C SER A 163 10.81 -8.70 25.63
N ALA A 164 10.21 -7.97 26.57
CA ALA A 164 9.89 -8.56 27.87
C ALA A 164 8.66 -9.46 27.69
N ALA A 165 8.84 -10.76 27.99
CA ALA A 165 7.80 -11.78 27.87
C ALA A 165 6.58 -11.43 28.73
N PRO A 166 5.34 -11.68 28.26
CA PRO A 166 4.15 -11.48 29.08
C PRO A 166 4.11 -12.49 30.22
N ALA A 167 3.76 -12.02 31.43
CA ALA A 167 3.42 -12.88 32.54
C ALA A 167 2.09 -13.62 32.25
N PRO A 168 1.92 -14.88 32.68
CA PRO A 168 0.74 -15.68 32.36
C PRO A 168 -0.46 -15.24 33.22
N GLY A 169 -1.56 -14.82 32.59
CA GLY A 169 -2.80 -14.51 33.31
C GLY A 169 -4.02 -14.23 32.41
N ALA A 170 -4.92 -15.22 32.39
CA ALA A 170 -6.33 -15.23 31.95
C ALA A 170 -6.70 -14.91 30.47
N PRO A 171 -7.32 -15.86 29.73
CA PRO A 171 -7.87 -15.59 28.41
C PRO A 171 -9.18 -14.78 28.47
N PRO A 172 -9.41 -13.84 27.54
CA PRO A 172 -10.68 -13.14 27.42
C PRO A 172 -11.79 -14.09 26.90
N ALA A 173 -13.00 -13.87 27.38
CA ALA A 173 -14.19 -14.68 27.07
C ALA A 173 -14.48 -14.68 25.55
N ALA A 174 -14.59 -15.89 24.99
CA ALA A 174 -14.89 -16.12 23.59
C ALA A 174 -16.33 -15.71 23.25
N ALA A 175 -16.49 -14.94 22.17
CA ALA A 175 -17.77 -14.71 21.52
C ALA A 175 -18.38 -16.06 21.04
N PRO A 176 -19.71 -16.20 21.01
CA PRO A 176 -20.37 -17.45 20.65
C PRO A 176 -20.03 -17.89 19.22
N ALA A 177 -19.67 -19.17 19.08
CA ALA A 177 -19.24 -19.76 17.82
C ALA A 177 -20.40 -19.90 16.82
N PRO A 178 -20.24 -19.45 15.57
CA PRO A 178 -21.18 -19.79 14.49
C PRO A 178 -21.13 -21.30 14.17
N THR A 179 -22.29 -21.87 13.84
CA THR A 179 -22.51 -23.31 13.72
C THR A 179 -22.16 -23.90 12.35
N GLY A 180 -21.65 -23.11 11.41
CA GLY A 180 -21.03 -23.61 10.18
C GLY A 180 -19.51 -23.62 10.35
N ARG A 181 -18.85 -24.77 10.31
CA ARG A 181 -17.38 -24.76 10.22
C ARG A 181 -16.99 -24.52 8.77
N ASN A 182 -16.09 -23.57 8.54
CA ASN A 182 -15.35 -23.52 7.28
C ASN A 182 -14.73 -24.90 6.96
N PRO A 183 -14.69 -25.32 5.69
CA PRO A 183 -13.89 -26.48 5.30
C PRO A 183 -12.45 -26.28 5.76
N SER A 184 -11.69 -27.36 5.98
CA SER A 184 -10.28 -27.21 6.31
C SER A 184 -9.57 -26.43 5.19
N TRP A 185 -8.56 -25.62 5.53
CA TRP A 185 -7.80 -24.87 4.53
C TRP A 185 -7.29 -25.78 3.38
N PRO A 186 -6.73 -26.97 3.65
CA PRO A 186 -6.36 -27.92 2.59
C PRO A 186 -7.52 -28.34 1.68
N ASP A 187 -8.71 -28.59 2.23
CA ASP A 187 -9.86 -29.03 1.44
C ASP A 187 -10.44 -27.89 0.60
N PHE A 188 -10.51 -26.69 1.19
CA PHE A 188 -10.90 -25.48 0.47
C PHE A 188 -10.00 -25.29 -0.76
N VAL A 189 -8.68 -25.28 -0.54
CA VAL A 189 -7.70 -25.07 -1.59
C VAL A 189 -7.78 -26.13 -2.70
N LYS A 190 -7.99 -27.40 -2.36
CA LYS A 190 -8.17 -28.49 -3.36
C LYS A 190 -9.44 -28.32 -4.22
N SER A 191 -10.46 -27.65 -3.69
CA SER A 191 -11.72 -27.43 -4.42
C SER A 191 -11.66 -26.27 -5.42
N LEU A 192 -10.57 -25.47 -5.40
CA LEU A 192 -10.46 -24.27 -6.21
C LEU A 192 -9.92 -24.56 -7.62
N LYS A 193 -10.53 -23.90 -8.60
CA LYS A 193 -9.93 -23.64 -9.91
C LYS A 193 -10.02 -22.14 -10.17
N VAL A 194 -8.89 -21.49 -10.39
CA VAL A 194 -8.83 -20.05 -10.61
C VAL A 194 -8.01 -19.78 -11.86
N VAL A 195 -8.52 -18.95 -12.74
CA VAL A 195 -7.81 -18.44 -13.91
C VAL A 195 -7.82 -16.93 -13.79
N SER A 196 -6.64 -16.30 -13.80
CA SER A 196 -6.50 -14.84 -13.89
C SER A 196 -5.75 -14.49 -15.17
N ILE A 197 -6.30 -13.53 -15.91
CA ILE A 197 -5.74 -13.02 -17.15
C ILE A 197 -5.79 -11.49 -17.09
N GLY A 198 -4.62 -10.88 -17.02
CA GLY A 198 -4.41 -9.46 -17.29
C GLY A 198 -4.03 -9.24 -18.75
N GLY A 199 -4.35 -8.06 -19.28
CA GLY A 199 -3.93 -7.63 -20.61
C GLY A 199 -4.89 -8.00 -21.75
N TRP A 200 -4.49 -7.63 -22.96
CA TRP A 200 -5.39 -7.50 -24.14
C TRP A 200 -5.83 -8.82 -24.77
N ASN A 201 -5.20 -9.95 -24.43
CA ASN A 201 -5.43 -11.22 -25.13
C ASN A 201 -6.31 -12.14 -24.29
N ASP A 202 -7.54 -12.35 -24.76
CA ASP A 202 -8.50 -13.34 -24.28
C ASP A 202 -9.02 -13.11 -22.84
N SER A 203 -9.29 -11.85 -22.50
CA SER A 203 -9.76 -11.38 -21.19
C SER A 203 -11.09 -12.02 -20.73
N LYS A 204 -11.79 -12.83 -21.55
CA LYS A 204 -13.02 -13.53 -21.17
C LYS A 204 -12.79 -14.81 -20.37
N ALA A 205 -11.55 -15.31 -20.28
CA ALA A 205 -11.25 -16.57 -19.61
C ALA A 205 -10.90 -16.45 -18.11
N THR A 206 -10.93 -15.25 -17.51
CA THR A 206 -10.82 -15.13 -16.03
C THR A 206 -12.03 -15.81 -15.38
N ALA A 207 -11.77 -16.71 -14.45
CA ALA A 207 -12.78 -17.51 -13.76
C ALA A 207 -12.33 -17.81 -12.32
N ILE A 208 -13.28 -17.80 -11.38
CA ILE A 208 -13.10 -18.33 -10.03
C ILE A 208 -14.14 -19.43 -9.85
N THR A 209 -13.70 -20.66 -9.65
CA THR A 209 -14.56 -21.83 -9.45
C THR A 209 -14.21 -22.50 -8.13
N ILE A 210 -15.24 -22.79 -7.33
CA ILE A 210 -15.15 -23.41 -6.00
C ILE A 210 -16.07 -24.62 -5.99
N GLY A 211 -15.50 -25.84 -6.06
CA GLY A 211 -16.28 -27.06 -6.29
C GLY A 211 -17.02 -26.98 -7.62
N ASP A 212 -18.34 -27.15 -7.59
CA ASP A 212 -19.21 -27.11 -8.78
C ASP A 212 -19.71 -25.70 -9.13
N TRP A 213 -19.42 -24.71 -8.28
CA TRP A 213 -19.88 -23.33 -8.47
C TRP A 213 -18.82 -22.47 -9.15
N SER A 214 -19.23 -21.59 -10.07
CA SER A 214 -18.36 -20.63 -10.74
C SER A 214 -18.91 -19.20 -10.61
N MET A 215 -18.01 -18.27 -10.32
CA MET A 215 -18.31 -16.85 -10.19
C MET A 215 -18.59 -16.22 -11.56
N PRO A 216 -19.67 -15.42 -11.72
CA PRO A 216 -19.79 -14.50 -12.84
C PRO A 216 -18.65 -13.46 -12.78
N THR A 217 -17.74 -13.47 -13.75
CA THR A 217 -16.58 -12.56 -13.73
C THR A 217 -16.87 -11.26 -14.48
N GLY A 218 -16.52 -10.13 -13.85
CA GLY A 218 -16.54 -8.79 -14.42
C GLY A 218 -15.12 -8.24 -14.63
N LEU A 219 -15.03 -7.04 -15.18
CA LEU A 219 -13.74 -6.34 -15.34
C LEU A 219 -13.15 -5.98 -13.96
N GLY A 220 -11.83 -5.87 -13.92
CA GLY A 220 -11.04 -5.59 -12.73
C GLY A 220 -10.77 -6.81 -11.85
N LEU A 221 -10.70 -6.57 -10.55
CA LEU A 221 -10.45 -7.60 -9.54
C LEU A 221 -11.75 -8.29 -9.15
N ASN A 222 -11.85 -9.56 -9.50
CA ASN A 222 -12.95 -10.42 -9.08
C ASN A 222 -12.60 -11.00 -7.71
N VAL A 223 -13.50 -10.87 -6.73
CA VAL A 223 -13.27 -11.29 -5.35
C VAL A 223 -14.42 -12.18 -4.88
N VAL A 224 -14.05 -13.34 -4.34
CA VAL A 224 -14.94 -14.22 -3.59
C VAL A 224 -14.40 -14.35 -2.17
N ALA A 225 -15.25 -14.11 -1.18
CA ALA A 225 -14.92 -14.38 0.22
C ALA A 225 -15.92 -15.36 0.83
N MET A 226 -15.43 -16.28 1.65
CA MET A 226 -16.23 -17.28 2.34
C MET A 226 -16.04 -17.23 3.85
N VAL A 227 -17.16 -17.30 4.57
CA VAL A 227 -17.25 -17.39 6.01
C VAL A 227 -18.19 -18.53 6.33
N ASP A 228 -17.75 -19.48 7.16
CA ASP A 228 -18.53 -20.64 7.58
C ASP A 228 -19.14 -21.43 6.40
N GLY A 229 -18.37 -21.58 5.32
CA GLY A 229 -18.80 -22.24 4.09
C GLY A 229 -19.77 -21.45 3.22
N LYS A 230 -20.15 -20.23 3.61
CA LYS A 230 -21.05 -19.34 2.85
C LYS A 230 -20.26 -18.26 2.14
N ARG A 231 -20.61 -18.00 0.87
CA ARG A 231 -20.08 -16.86 0.11
C ARG A 231 -20.68 -15.57 0.66
N VAL A 232 -19.83 -14.66 1.15
CA VAL A 232 -20.23 -13.36 1.73
C VAL A 232 -19.81 -12.18 0.86
N ILE A 233 -18.81 -12.38 -0.01
CA ILE A 233 -18.46 -11.44 -1.09
C ILE A 233 -18.45 -12.23 -2.39
N GLU A 234 -19.08 -11.67 -3.42
CA GLU A 234 -19.07 -12.16 -4.81
C GLU A 234 -19.21 -10.94 -5.73
N LYS A 235 -18.09 -10.22 -5.93
CA LYS A 235 -18.10 -8.91 -6.61
C LYS A 235 -16.86 -8.69 -7.45
N SER A 236 -16.99 -7.88 -8.49
CA SER A 236 -15.88 -7.37 -9.31
C SER A 236 -15.65 -5.89 -9.01
N PHE A 237 -14.39 -5.49 -8.91
CA PHE A 237 -13.97 -4.11 -8.61
C PHE A 237 -13.04 -3.59 -9.70
N HIS A 238 -13.43 -2.55 -10.43
CA HIS A 238 -12.74 -2.16 -11.67
C HIS A 238 -12.05 -0.80 -11.63
N ASN A 239 -12.59 0.16 -10.90
CA ASN A 239 -12.07 1.54 -10.85
C ASN A 239 -11.72 1.98 -9.42
N ASP A 240 -11.21 3.21 -9.27
CA ASP A 240 -10.79 3.74 -7.96
C ASP A 240 -11.91 3.81 -6.92
N ASN A 241 -13.15 4.12 -7.34
CA ASN A 241 -14.31 4.10 -6.44
C ASN A 241 -14.65 2.67 -6.01
N ASP A 242 -14.52 1.70 -6.93
CA ASP A 242 -14.71 0.29 -6.60
C ASP A 242 -13.60 -0.21 -5.67
N TYR A 243 -12.37 0.25 -5.84
CA TYR A 243 -11.23 -0.09 -4.99
C TYR A 243 -11.35 0.44 -3.56
N GLN A 244 -12.02 1.57 -3.37
CA GLN A 244 -12.45 2.01 -2.03
C GLN A 244 -13.44 1.00 -1.44
N THR A 245 -14.45 0.61 -2.22
CA THR A 245 -15.48 -0.35 -1.80
C THR A 245 -14.86 -1.71 -1.47
N LEU A 246 -13.87 -2.17 -2.24
CA LEU A 246 -13.11 -3.40 -1.97
C LEU A 246 -12.52 -3.40 -0.56
N PHE A 247 -11.87 -2.30 -0.18
CA PHE A 247 -11.29 -2.16 1.16
C PHE A 247 -12.36 -2.25 2.25
N ASP A 248 -13.47 -1.52 2.07
CA ASP A 248 -14.55 -1.49 3.04
C ASP A 248 -15.25 -2.85 3.18
N GLU A 249 -15.37 -3.62 2.09
CA GLU A 249 -15.93 -4.98 2.13
C GLU A 249 -14.97 -5.98 2.79
N VAL A 250 -13.67 -5.89 2.51
CA VAL A 250 -12.66 -6.76 3.14
C VAL A 250 -12.51 -6.46 4.64
N GLU A 251 -12.62 -5.20 5.07
CA GLU A 251 -12.58 -4.84 6.49
C GLU A 251 -13.73 -5.45 7.29
N LYS A 252 -14.92 -5.60 6.68
CA LYS A 252 -16.08 -6.23 7.32
C LYS A 252 -15.95 -7.75 7.48
N LEU A 253 -15.01 -8.38 6.78
CA LEU A 253 -14.81 -9.82 6.89
C LEU A 253 -14.25 -10.19 8.27
N PRO A 254 -14.82 -11.21 8.93
CA PRO A 254 -14.24 -11.74 10.16
C PRO A 254 -12.86 -12.34 9.89
N ALA A 255 -12.00 -12.34 10.90
CA ALA A 255 -10.73 -13.05 10.85
C ALA A 255 -10.97 -14.55 10.59
N GLY A 256 -10.13 -15.15 9.75
CA GLY A 256 -10.30 -16.55 9.32
C GLY A 256 -11.18 -16.75 8.08
N ALA A 257 -11.79 -15.69 7.53
CA ALA A 257 -12.50 -15.77 6.25
C ALA A 257 -11.56 -16.17 5.11
N TYR A 258 -11.98 -17.08 4.24
CA TYR A 258 -11.23 -17.45 3.04
C TYR A 258 -11.50 -16.45 1.93
N VAL A 259 -10.46 -16.02 1.23
CA VAL A 259 -10.58 -15.01 0.19
C VAL A 259 -9.84 -15.46 -1.06
N VAL A 260 -10.52 -15.39 -2.20
CA VAL A 260 -9.97 -15.68 -3.53
C VAL A 260 -10.15 -14.44 -4.38
N MET A 261 -9.07 -14.00 -5.03
CA MET A 261 -9.08 -12.86 -5.92
C MET A 261 -8.41 -13.20 -7.24
N ALA A 262 -9.02 -12.77 -8.35
CA ALA A 262 -8.50 -12.97 -9.69
C ALA A 262 -8.70 -11.71 -10.54
N MET A 263 -7.64 -11.26 -11.20
CA MET A 263 -7.70 -10.13 -12.13
C MET A 263 -8.29 -10.54 -13.48
N ARG A 264 -9.18 -9.69 -14.02
CA ARG A 264 -9.67 -9.69 -15.39
C ARG A 264 -9.53 -8.28 -15.94
N GLN A 265 -8.62 -8.04 -16.88
CA GLN A 265 -8.40 -6.67 -17.36
C GLN A 265 -8.32 -6.61 -18.88
N ASP A 266 -9.00 -5.63 -19.49
CA ASP A 266 -9.11 -5.51 -20.94
C ASP A 266 -8.17 -4.45 -21.54
N SER A 267 -7.90 -3.34 -20.83
CA SER A 267 -6.84 -2.37 -21.15
C SER A 267 -6.69 -1.29 -20.06
N GLY A 268 -5.49 -0.73 -19.91
CA GLY A 268 -5.23 0.55 -19.22
C GLY A 268 -5.58 0.62 -17.73
N SER A 269 -4.86 -0.10 -16.85
CA SER A 269 -5.16 0.01 -15.41
C SER A 269 -5.07 1.42 -14.88
N THR A 270 -6.11 1.84 -14.19
CA THR A 270 -5.95 2.66 -13.00
C THR A 270 -5.04 1.90 -12.02
N PRO A 271 -3.92 2.51 -11.59
CA PRO A 271 -3.08 1.94 -10.54
C PRO A 271 -3.95 1.57 -9.34
N PHE A 272 -3.69 0.43 -8.72
CA PHE A 272 -4.39 0.05 -7.50
C PHE A 272 -4.20 1.11 -6.43
N SER A 273 -5.29 1.58 -5.85
CA SER A 273 -5.24 2.51 -4.73
C SER A 273 -4.52 1.87 -3.54
N THR A 274 -3.91 2.69 -2.69
CA THR A 274 -3.27 2.22 -1.45
C THR A 274 -4.22 1.41 -0.56
N LYS A 275 -5.52 1.75 -0.58
CA LYS A 275 -6.56 1.02 0.15
C LYS A 275 -6.84 -0.35 -0.44
N ALA A 276 -6.90 -0.47 -1.77
CA ALA A 276 -7.01 -1.78 -2.40
C ALA A 276 -5.80 -2.66 -2.06
N GLN A 277 -4.57 -2.12 -2.11
CA GLN A 277 -3.37 -2.85 -1.68
C GLN A 277 -3.46 -3.31 -0.21
N LYS A 278 -3.99 -2.46 0.68
CA LYS A 278 -4.24 -2.83 2.08
C LYS A 278 -5.25 -3.98 2.19
N ALA A 279 -6.30 -3.98 1.37
CA ALA A 279 -7.28 -5.06 1.32
C ALA A 279 -6.63 -6.40 0.90
N LEU A 280 -5.76 -6.38 -0.13
CA LEU A 280 -5.00 -7.56 -0.56
C LEU A 280 -4.14 -8.11 0.58
N ARG A 281 -3.39 -7.23 1.26
CA ARG A 281 -2.53 -7.60 2.40
C ARG A 281 -3.31 -8.12 3.60
N ALA A 282 -4.47 -7.54 3.89
CA ALA A 282 -5.36 -8.03 4.95
C ALA A 282 -5.82 -9.48 4.70
N CYS A 283 -5.87 -9.90 3.43
CA CYS A 283 -6.18 -11.26 3.01
C CYS A 283 -4.95 -12.18 2.90
N GLY A 284 -3.79 -11.73 3.39
CA GLY A 284 -2.54 -12.48 3.35
C GLY A 284 -1.61 -12.14 2.19
N GLY A 285 -2.02 -11.28 1.24
CA GLY A 285 -1.15 -10.85 0.15
C GLY A 285 0.18 -10.26 0.67
N ARG A 286 1.29 -10.59 0.02
CA ARG A 286 2.63 -10.11 0.36
C ARG A 286 2.91 -8.78 -0.34
N GLN A 287 2.94 -8.82 -1.66
CA GLN A 287 3.26 -7.65 -2.49
C GLN A 287 2.00 -6.97 -3.00
N GLY A 288 0.94 -7.74 -3.25
CA GLY A 288 -0.21 -7.27 -4.00
C GLY A 288 0.18 -6.98 -5.45
N LEU A 289 -0.41 -5.91 -5.99
CA LEU A 289 -0.14 -5.42 -7.35
C LEU A 289 0.89 -4.28 -7.38
N ASP A 290 1.57 -4.04 -6.26
CA ASP A 290 2.52 -2.93 -6.15
C ASP A 290 3.75 -3.14 -7.06
N GLY A 291 4.06 -2.13 -7.87
CA GLY A 291 5.12 -2.19 -8.89
C GLY A 291 4.85 -3.12 -10.08
N GLN A 292 3.64 -3.69 -10.18
CA GLN A 292 3.26 -4.53 -11.32
C GLN A 292 2.78 -3.68 -12.50
N PRO A 293 3.02 -4.11 -13.76
CA PRO A 293 2.47 -3.41 -14.91
C PRO A 293 0.94 -3.44 -14.86
N GLY A 294 0.31 -2.40 -15.41
CA GLY A 294 -1.15 -2.27 -15.44
C GLY A 294 -1.92 -3.30 -16.26
N THR A 295 -1.22 -4.28 -16.80
CA THR A 295 -1.77 -5.41 -17.55
C THR A 295 -1.42 -6.74 -16.90
N ALA A 296 -0.86 -6.73 -15.68
CA ALA A 296 -0.51 -7.96 -14.98
C ALA A 296 -1.76 -8.76 -14.60
N SER A 297 -1.70 -10.06 -14.83
CA SER A 297 -2.55 -11.03 -14.16
C SER A 297 -2.22 -11.02 -12.66
N TYR A 298 -3.23 -11.23 -11.83
CA TYR A 298 -3.07 -11.30 -10.38
C TYR A 298 -3.99 -12.34 -9.78
N LEU A 299 -3.40 -13.21 -8.96
CA LEU A 299 -4.09 -14.25 -8.23
C LEU A 299 -3.71 -14.18 -6.75
N LEU A 300 -4.71 -14.17 -5.88
CA LEU A 300 -4.56 -14.30 -4.45
C LEU A 300 -5.55 -15.34 -3.91
N ILE A 301 -5.05 -16.35 -3.21
CA ILE A 301 -5.85 -17.28 -2.40
C ILE A 301 -5.31 -17.18 -0.98
N GLY A 302 -6.10 -16.64 -0.05
CA GLY A 302 -5.62 -16.34 1.30
C GLY A 302 -6.70 -16.40 2.36
N ILE A 303 -6.32 -15.97 3.58
CA ILE A 303 -7.16 -15.95 4.77
C ILE A 303 -7.12 -14.55 5.37
N LYS A 304 -8.28 -13.95 5.64
CA LYS A 304 -8.36 -12.64 6.31
C LYS A 304 -7.71 -12.71 7.69
N GLY A 305 -6.73 -11.84 7.93
CA GLY A 305 -5.95 -11.81 9.17
C GLY A 305 -4.96 -12.98 9.32
N GLY A 306 -4.85 -13.83 8.30
CA GLY A 306 -3.84 -14.89 8.26
C GLY A 306 -2.44 -14.36 7.96
N PRO A 307 -1.38 -15.09 8.34
CA PRO A 307 -0.03 -14.69 8.03
C PRO A 307 0.24 -14.81 6.52
N SER A 308 1.04 -13.89 5.98
CA SER A 308 1.28 -13.79 4.52
C SER A 308 2.09 -14.94 3.90
N ASN A 309 2.63 -15.84 4.75
CA ASN A 309 3.26 -17.06 4.30
C ASN A 309 2.27 -18.20 4.01
N GLN A 310 1.01 -18.07 4.42
CA GLN A 310 -0.04 -19.07 4.20
C GLN A 310 -0.91 -18.81 2.97
N SER A 311 -0.82 -17.62 2.37
CA SER A 311 -1.50 -17.31 1.12
C SER A 311 -0.72 -17.79 -0.09
N ILE A 312 -1.46 -18.13 -1.15
CA ILE A 312 -0.93 -18.36 -2.49
C ILE A 312 -1.13 -17.07 -3.27
N GLU A 313 -0.04 -16.39 -3.61
CA GLU A 313 -0.05 -15.14 -4.36
C GLU A 313 0.87 -15.23 -5.59
N ARG A 314 0.37 -14.75 -6.74
CA ARG A 314 1.13 -14.59 -7.98
C ARG A 314 0.70 -13.32 -8.71
N ALA A 315 1.67 -12.60 -9.23
CA ALA A 315 1.49 -11.49 -10.15
C ALA A 315 2.49 -11.65 -11.30
N GLN A 316 2.02 -11.63 -12.54
CA GLN A 316 2.86 -11.73 -13.74
C GLN A 316 2.10 -11.20 -14.96
N VAL A 317 2.78 -10.96 -16.08
CA VAL A 317 2.14 -10.44 -17.30
C VAL A 317 1.27 -11.51 -17.95
N GLU A 318 1.72 -12.76 -17.92
CA GLU A 318 1.03 -13.89 -18.51
C GLU A 318 -0.15 -14.36 -17.66
N LYS A 319 -1.01 -15.18 -18.27
CA LYS A 319 -2.08 -15.91 -17.60
C LYS A 319 -1.56 -16.69 -16.38
N ILE A 320 -2.34 -16.66 -15.30
CA ILE A 320 -2.10 -17.43 -14.07
C ILE A 320 -3.24 -18.42 -13.89
N GLU A 321 -2.90 -19.69 -13.68
CA GLU A 321 -3.87 -20.74 -13.35
C GLU A 321 -3.58 -21.35 -11.98
N TYR A 322 -4.64 -21.66 -11.25
CA TYR A 322 -4.61 -22.47 -10.05
C TYR A 322 -5.59 -23.65 -10.18
N PRO A 323 -5.21 -24.89 -9.84
CA PRO A 323 -3.87 -25.30 -9.41
C PRO A 323 -2.82 -25.05 -10.50
N PHE A 324 -1.58 -24.77 -10.10
CA PHE A 324 -0.53 -24.44 -11.05
C PHE A 324 -0.20 -25.66 -11.93
N PRO A 325 -0.05 -25.48 -13.26
CA PRO A 325 0.39 -26.55 -14.11
C PRO A 325 1.78 -27.06 -13.68
N PRO A 326 2.09 -28.35 -13.87
CA PRO A 326 3.41 -28.88 -13.55
C PRO A 326 4.48 -28.12 -14.34
N LYS A 327 5.60 -27.79 -13.67
CA LYS A 327 6.76 -27.20 -14.34
C LYS A 327 7.26 -28.21 -15.38
N LYS A 328 7.26 -27.82 -16.66
CA LYS A 328 7.88 -28.59 -17.73
C LYS A 328 9.39 -28.55 -17.61
#